data_AF-A0A101FS85-F1
#
_entry.id   AF-A0A101FS85-F1
#
_cell.length_a   1.000
_cell.length_b   1.000
_cell.length_c   1.000
_cell.angle_alpha   90.00
_cell.angle_beta   90.00
_cell.angle_gamma   90.00
#
_symmetry.space_group_name_H-M   'P 1'
#
loop_
_entity.id
_entity.type
_entity.pdbx_description
1 polymer ?
#
loop_
_entity_poly.entity_id
_entity_poly.type
_entity_poly.pdbx_seq_one_letter_code
_entity_poly.pdbx_strand_id
1 'polypeptide(L)'
;MHKYRMITALTALLALAALIPGACAVACEAVAPGESVTFEGPDPSPPSYVDPNVYVFYYQWTAEASGETIATGSEQSFTFTVPEVPSGEETLNIDITLLVTDGYGCINDAQTCLTAYAGPPCGISGDDSICEDSPVTTYSYAEDPSGLTFAWKIDGADAGTGDSIEVDWTGKSFGPHTVTLVVTKTYGADVTTTSTCSMDVLYIQSPDASFTRVT
;
A
#
# COMPACT_ATOMS: atom_id res chain seq x y z
N MET A 1 -58.47 11.28 51.72
CA MET A 1 -58.93 10.06 51.03
C MET A 1 -58.51 10.16 49.56
N HIS A 2 -58.00 9.07 48.99
CA HIS A 2 -57.49 8.87 47.61
C HIS A 2 -56.15 9.58 47.30
N LYS A 3 -54.97 8.99 47.53
CA LYS A 3 -54.30 7.77 46.99
C LYS A 3 -54.01 7.80 45.47
N TYR A 4 -52.70 7.72 45.17
CA TYR A 4 -52.04 7.21 43.95
C TYR A 4 -52.14 8.13 42.71
N ARG A 5 -51.10 8.34 41.87
CA ARG A 5 -49.98 7.45 41.53
C ARG A 5 -48.87 8.23 40.80
N MET A 6 -47.60 7.89 41.04
CA MET A 6 -46.45 8.26 40.19
C MET A 6 -46.74 7.90 38.73
N ILE A 7 -46.52 8.83 37.80
CA ILE A 7 -46.32 8.53 36.39
C ILE A 7 -44.85 8.83 36.10
N THR A 8 -44.08 7.75 36.06
CA THR A 8 -42.71 7.70 35.58
C THR A 8 -42.69 8.24 34.14
N ALA A 9 -41.93 9.32 33.91
CA ALA A 9 -41.64 9.78 32.56
C ALA A 9 -40.77 8.71 31.87
N LEU A 10 -41.41 7.85 31.09
CA LEU A 10 -40.74 6.87 30.24
C LEU A 10 -40.11 7.66 29.08
N THR A 11 -38.81 7.91 29.15
CA THR A 11 -38.02 8.39 28.02
C THR A 11 -38.12 7.36 26.90
N ALA A 12 -38.96 7.62 25.91
CA ALA A 12 -38.96 6.89 24.66
C ALA A 12 -37.66 7.26 23.92
N LEU A 13 -36.64 6.41 24.10
CA LEU A 13 -35.45 6.41 23.26
C LEU A 13 -35.94 6.02 21.86
N LEU A 14 -36.17 7.01 21.00
CA LEU A 14 -36.47 6.78 19.60
C LEU A 14 -35.18 6.20 19.00
N ALA A 15 -35.12 4.87 18.88
CA ALA A 15 -34.07 4.21 18.14
C ALA A 15 -34.15 4.74 16.70
N LEU A 16 -33.19 5.57 16.34
CA LEU A 16 -32.93 5.95 14.96
C LEU A 16 -32.47 4.67 14.27
N ALA A 17 -33.41 3.91 13.72
CA ALA A 17 -33.10 2.84 12.80
C ALA A 17 -32.43 3.50 11.60
N ALA A 18 -31.09 3.44 11.55
CA ALA A 18 -30.34 3.73 10.35
C ALA A 18 -30.93 2.85 9.25
N LEU A 19 -31.65 3.48 8.32
CA LEU A 19 -31.90 2.87 7.02
C LEU A 19 -30.52 2.64 6.43
N ILE A 20 -30.01 1.42 6.54
CA ILE A 20 -28.89 0.95 5.74
C ILE A 20 -29.46 0.95 4.31
N PRO A 21 -29.11 1.91 3.44
CA PRO A 21 -29.45 1.78 2.04
C PRO A 21 -28.74 0.50 1.59
N GLY A 22 -29.46 -0.38 0.91
CA GLY A 22 -28.93 -1.66 0.46
C GLY A 22 -27.55 -1.47 -0.16
N ALA A 23 -26.52 -1.87 0.58
CA ALA A 23 -25.17 -1.97 0.08
C ALA A 23 -25.22 -3.09 -0.96
N CYS A 24 -25.47 -2.72 -2.21
CA CYS A 24 -24.77 -3.39 -3.28
C CYS A 24 -23.29 -3.24 -2.88
N ALA A 25 -22.69 -4.32 -2.38
CA ALA A 25 -21.28 -4.35 -2.03
C ALA A 25 -20.49 -4.23 -3.33
N VAL A 26 -20.41 -3.00 -3.86
CA VAL A 26 -19.47 -2.66 -4.90
C VAL A 26 -18.12 -2.92 -4.26
N ALA A 27 -17.41 -3.92 -4.78
CA ALA A 27 -16.04 -4.14 -4.38
C ALA A 27 -15.26 -2.87 -4.78
N CYS A 28 -14.61 -2.24 -3.80
CA CYS A 28 -13.75 -1.09 -4.05
C CYS A 28 -12.66 -1.47 -5.05
N GLU A 29 -12.28 -0.52 -5.90
CA GLU A 29 -11.20 -0.74 -6.86
C GLU A 29 -9.89 -1.00 -6.12
N ALA A 30 -9.15 -2.00 -6.59
CA ALA A 30 -7.92 -2.45 -5.95
C ALA A 30 -6.72 -1.66 -6.50
N VAL A 31 -5.87 -1.13 -5.61
CA VAL A 31 -4.71 -0.28 -5.97
C VAL A 31 -3.47 -0.65 -5.15
N ALA A 32 -2.29 -0.24 -5.63
CA ALA A 32 -1.02 -0.42 -4.91
C ALA A 32 -0.61 0.88 -4.16
N PRO A 33 0.03 0.79 -2.98
CA PRO A 33 0.68 1.93 -2.35
C PRO A 33 1.67 2.62 -3.28
N GLY A 34 1.72 3.94 -3.22
CA GLY A 34 2.57 4.77 -4.10
C GLY A 34 2.00 4.99 -5.52
N GLU A 35 0.93 4.28 -5.90
CA GLU A 35 0.22 4.52 -7.17
C GLU A 35 -0.40 5.92 -7.18
N SER A 36 -0.36 6.59 -8.33
CA SER A 36 -1.05 7.88 -8.53
C SER A 36 -2.38 7.64 -9.22
N VAL A 37 -3.48 7.89 -8.51
CA VAL A 37 -4.84 7.68 -8.99
C VAL A 37 -5.49 9.02 -9.32
N THR A 38 -6.31 9.07 -10.37
CA THR A 38 -6.97 10.30 -10.83
C THR A 38 -8.46 10.07 -11.00
N PHE A 39 -9.26 11.01 -10.50
CA PHE A 39 -10.70 11.05 -10.63
C PHE A 39 -11.11 12.32 -11.38
N GLU A 40 -12.14 12.22 -12.22
CA GLU A 40 -12.66 13.34 -13.00
C GLU A 40 -14.10 13.66 -12.56
N GLY A 41 -14.33 14.93 -12.25
CA GLY A 41 -15.64 15.47 -11.92
C GLY A 41 -16.48 15.74 -13.19
N PRO A 42 -17.80 15.88 -13.04
CA PRO A 42 -18.68 16.13 -14.19
C PRO A 42 -18.41 17.48 -14.84
N ASP A 43 -18.53 17.56 -16.16
CA ASP A 43 -18.53 18.83 -16.88
C ASP A 43 -19.78 19.66 -16.54
N PRO A 44 -19.67 21.00 -16.43
CA PRO A 44 -20.82 21.86 -16.26
C PRO A 44 -21.75 21.81 -17.49
N SER A 45 -22.95 21.24 -17.30
CA SER A 45 -23.98 21.16 -18.34
C SER A 45 -25.20 22.02 -17.97
N PRO A 46 -25.28 23.27 -18.47
CA PRO A 46 -26.34 24.20 -18.08
C PRO A 46 -27.73 23.75 -18.58
N PRO A 47 -28.78 23.89 -17.76
CA PRO A 47 -30.16 23.81 -18.23
C PRO A 47 -30.46 24.88 -19.28
N SER A 48 -31.44 24.64 -20.15
CA SER A 48 -31.79 25.56 -21.26
C SER A 48 -32.25 26.96 -20.85
N TYR A 49 -32.60 27.15 -19.57
CA TYR A 49 -33.06 28.44 -19.01
C TYR A 49 -31.94 29.23 -18.31
N VAL A 50 -30.71 28.70 -18.28
CA VAL A 50 -29.53 29.30 -17.66
C VAL A 50 -28.57 29.79 -18.75
N ASP A 51 -27.93 30.94 -18.54
CA ASP A 51 -26.87 31.41 -19.44
C ASP A 51 -25.64 30.48 -19.33
N PRO A 52 -25.27 29.77 -20.42
CA PRO A 52 -24.15 28.85 -20.38
C PRO A 52 -22.80 29.52 -20.10
N ASN A 53 -22.66 30.82 -20.36
CA ASN A 53 -21.40 31.55 -20.15
C ASN A 53 -21.13 31.88 -18.68
N VAL A 54 -22.11 31.69 -17.80
CA VAL A 54 -22.02 31.97 -16.36
C VAL A 54 -22.23 30.69 -15.54
N TYR A 55 -22.57 29.58 -16.19
CA TYR A 55 -22.76 28.30 -15.51
C TYR A 55 -21.41 27.63 -15.23
N VAL A 56 -21.03 27.66 -13.96
CA VAL A 56 -19.78 27.09 -13.46
C VAL A 56 -20.06 26.08 -12.35
N PHE A 57 -19.18 25.10 -12.21
CA PHE A 57 -19.15 24.16 -11.09
C PHE A 57 -17.93 24.43 -10.22
N TYR A 58 -18.14 24.29 -8.91
CA TYR A 58 -17.09 24.27 -7.90
C TYR A 58 -17.00 22.85 -7.35
N TYR A 59 -15.81 22.26 -7.43
CA TYR A 59 -15.55 20.92 -6.96
C TYR A 59 -14.92 20.97 -5.57
N GLN A 60 -15.26 20.00 -4.73
CA GLN A 60 -14.57 19.73 -3.48
C GLN A 60 -14.40 18.22 -3.35
N TRP A 61 -13.16 17.78 -3.46
CA TRP A 61 -12.76 16.40 -3.29
C TRP A 61 -12.21 16.17 -1.90
N THR A 62 -12.56 15.04 -1.32
CA THR A 62 -11.96 14.53 -0.09
C THR A 62 -11.65 13.05 -0.28
N ALA A 63 -10.42 12.66 0.00
CA ALA A 63 -10.03 11.27 0.19
C ALA A 63 -9.80 11.04 1.67
N GLU A 64 -10.43 10.02 2.25
CA GLU A 64 -10.32 9.67 3.66
C GLU A 64 -9.89 8.21 3.83
N ALA A 65 -8.98 7.97 4.76
CA ALA A 65 -8.57 6.62 5.13
C ALA A 65 -8.57 6.51 6.65
N SER A 66 -9.16 5.44 7.20
CA SER A 66 -9.27 5.23 8.64
C SER A 66 -9.91 6.40 9.42
N GLY A 67 -10.79 7.17 8.76
CA GLY A 67 -11.46 8.34 9.34
C GLY A 67 -10.61 9.63 9.36
N GLU A 68 -9.45 9.63 8.71
CA GLU A 68 -8.60 10.81 8.54
C GLU A 68 -8.58 11.25 7.07
N THR A 69 -8.62 12.56 6.84
CA THR A 69 -8.45 13.12 5.49
C THR A 69 -7.00 12.98 5.04
N ILE A 70 -6.78 12.25 3.95
CA ILE A 70 -5.45 12.03 3.37
C ILE A 70 -5.16 12.95 2.17
N ALA A 71 -6.18 13.43 1.47
CA ALA A 71 -6.03 14.37 0.37
C ALA A 71 -7.33 15.17 0.14
N THR A 72 -7.18 16.38 -0.42
CA THR A 72 -8.30 17.22 -0.85
C THR A 72 -7.98 17.87 -2.20
N GLY A 73 -9.02 18.29 -2.93
CA GLY A 73 -8.88 18.95 -4.23
C GLY A 73 -10.06 19.86 -4.54
N SER A 74 -9.86 20.83 -5.43
CA SER A 74 -10.91 21.77 -5.84
C SER A 74 -11.04 21.95 -7.35
N GLU A 75 -10.20 21.25 -8.11
CA GLU A 75 -10.25 21.21 -9.57
C GLU A 75 -11.24 20.11 -10.02
N GLN A 76 -11.63 20.16 -11.30
CA GLN A 76 -12.45 19.10 -11.89
C GLN A 76 -11.70 17.76 -11.86
N SER A 77 -10.41 17.78 -12.16
CA SER A 77 -9.51 16.63 -12.09
C SER A 77 -8.84 16.58 -10.72
N PHE A 78 -8.95 15.44 -10.04
CA PHE A 78 -8.38 15.23 -8.71
C PHE A 78 -7.44 14.02 -8.73
N THR A 79 -6.16 14.30 -8.48
CA THR A 79 -5.11 13.28 -8.40
C THR A 79 -4.49 13.25 -7.01
N PHE A 80 -4.27 12.06 -6.47
CA PHE A 80 -3.46 11.88 -5.27
C PHE A 80 -2.66 10.58 -5.34
N THR A 81 -1.64 10.47 -4.47
CA THR A 81 -0.84 9.26 -4.33
C THR A 81 -1.42 8.38 -3.22
N VAL A 82 -1.64 7.11 -3.52
CA VAL A 82 -2.15 6.12 -2.57
C VAL A 82 -1.14 5.98 -1.42
N PRO A 83 -1.56 6.17 -0.15
CA PRO A 83 -0.66 6.08 0.99
C PRO A 83 -0.22 4.64 1.26
N GLU A 84 0.85 4.51 2.04
CA GLU A 84 1.30 3.22 2.57
C GLU A 84 0.25 2.58 3.49
N VAL A 85 0.10 1.27 3.40
CA VAL A 85 -0.76 0.51 4.32
C VAL A 85 -0.08 0.45 5.70
N PRO A 86 -0.79 0.76 6.81
CA PRO A 86 -0.21 0.70 8.15
C PRO A 86 0.38 -0.67 8.48
N SER A 87 1.49 -0.68 9.23
CA SER A 87 2.16 -1.92 9.62
C SER A 87 1.24 -2.84 10.41
N GLY A 88 1.14 -4.11 9.99
CA GLY A 88 0.28 -5.11 10.60
C GLY A 88 -1.10 -5.24 9.95
N GLU A 89 -1.46 -4.34 9.03
CA GLU A 89 -2.66 -4.44 8.21
C GLU A 89 -2.33 -5.02 6.82
N GLU A 90 -3.25 -5.79 6.24
CA GLU A 90 -3.10 -6.29 4.87
C GLU A 90 -3.67 -5.33 3.81
N THR A 91 -4.60 -4.47 4.23
CA THR A 91 -5.31 -3.55 3.33
C THR A 91 -5.65 -2.24 4.01
N LEU A 92 -5.78 -1.17 3.22
CA LEU A 92 -6.29 0.13 3.66
C LEU A 92 -7.48 0.52 2.75
N ASN A 93 -8.65 0.75 3.36
CA ASN A 93 -9.80 1.31 2.65
C ASN A 93 -9.68 2.83 2.56
N ILE A 94 -9.93 3.37 1.37
CA ILE A 94 -9.89 4.79 1.08
C ILE A 94 -11.24 5.18 0.50
N ASP A 95 -11.97 6.05 1.19
CA ASP A 95 -13.25 6.59 0.72
C ASP A 95 -13.00 7.93 0.01
N ILE A 96 -13.51 8.04 -1.22
CA ILE A 96 -13.42 9.24 -2.03
C ILE A 96 -14.79 9.87 -2.11
N THR A 97 -14.90 11.13 -1.68
CA THR A 97 -16.12 11.93 -1.79
C THR A 97 -15.87 13.12 -2.72
N LEU A 98 -16.78 13.33 -3.64
CA LEU A 98 -16.90 14.55 -4.43
C LEU A 98 -18.15 15.30 -4.01
N LEU A 99 -18.01 16.58 -3.69
CA LEU A 99 -19.10 17.54 -3.59
C LEU A 99 -19.01 18.51 -4.76
N VAL A 100 -20.10 18.70 -5.50
CA VAL A 100 -20.21 19.69 -6.57
C VAL A 100 -21.22 20.74 -6.18
N THR A 101 -20.83 22.02 -6.25
CA THR A 101 -21.72 23.17 -6.08
C THR A 101 -21.79 23.94 -7.39
N ASP A 102 -22.99 24.25 -7.88
CA ASP A 102 -23.13 25.11 -9.05
C ASP A 102 -23.03 26.60 -8.71
N GLY A 103 -22.93 27.46 -9.73
CA GLY A 103 -22.88 28.91 -9.57
C GLY A 103 -24.11 29.56 -8.89
N TYR A 104 -25.18 28.79 -8.69
CA TYR A 104 -26.40 29.21 -8.00
C TYR A 104 -26.52 28.66 -6.57
N GLY A 105 -25.55 27.85 -6.13
CA GLY A 105 -25.50 27.27 -4.79
C GLY A 105 -26.26 25.96 -4.62
N CYS A 106 -26.67 25.30 -5.72
CA CYS A 106 -27.19 23.94 -5.65
C CYS A 106 -26.02 22.95 -5.46
N ILE A 107 -26.22 21.95 -4.58
CA ILE A 107 -25.17 21.03 -4.14
C ILE A 107 -25.60 19.59 -4.39
N ASN A 108 -24.67 18.76 -4.86
CA ASN A 108 -24.83 17.31 -4.95
C ASN A 108 -23.50 16.60 -4.64
N ASP A 109 -23.56 15.34 -4.22
CA ASP A 109 -22.40 14.54 -3.86
C ASP A 109 -22.35 13.18 -4.57
N ALA A 110 -21.15 12.62 -4.64
CA ALA A 110 -20.88 11.28 -5.11
C ALA A 110 -19.77 10.64 -4.29
N GLN A 111 -19.83 9.32 -4.12
CA GLN A 111 -18.85 8.56 -3.36
C GLN A 111 -18.39 7.31 -4.11
N THR A 112 -17.12 6.99 -3.96
CA THR A 112 -16.50 5.72 -4.39
C THR A 112 -15.42 5.33 -3.40
N CYS A 113 -14.85 4.14 -3.54
CA CYS A 113 -13.79 3.67 -2.66
C CYS A 113 -12.68 2.93 -3.41
N LEU A 114 -11.49 2.95 -2.82
CA LEU A 114 -10.32 2.15 -3.21
C LEU A 114 -9.91 1.24 -2.05
N THR A 115 -9.37 0.07 -2.38
CA THR A 115 -8.66 -0.81 -1.44
C THR A 115 -7.19 -0.84 -1.83
N ALA A 116 -6.33 -0.21 -1.01
CA ALA A 116 -4.89 -0.35 -1.15
C ALA A 116 -4.42 -1.65 -0.49
N TYR A 117 -3.58 -2.42 -1.17
CA TYR A 117 -3.05 -3.68 -0.64
C TYR A 117 -1.62 -3.51 -0.14
N ALA A 118 -1.30 -4.06 1.02
CA ALA A 118 0.05 -3.97 1.56
C ALA A 118 1.06 -4.72 0.65
N GLY A 119 2.29 -4.18 0.61
CA GLY A 119 3.45 -4.95 0.14
C GLY A 119 3.64 -6.22 0.98
N PRO A 120 4.13 -7.32 0.40
CA PRO A 120 4.53 -8.48 1.20
C PRO A 120 5.63 -8.09 2.19
N PRO A 121 5.79 -8.77 3.34
CA PRO A 121 6.97 -8.57 4.16
C PRO A 121 8.23 -8.88 3.34
N CYS A 122 9.37 -8.28 3.69
CA CYS A 122 10.63 -8.52 3.00
C CYS A 122 11.74 -8.74 4.01
N GLY A 123 12.40 -9.89 3.89
CA GLY A 123 13.56 -10.23 4.71
C GLY A 123 14.44 -11.22 3.96
N ILE A 124 15.76 -11.06 4.13
CA ILE A 124 16.78 -11.96 3.61
C ILE A 124 17.42 -12.69 4.80
N SER A 125 17.57 -14.00 4.68
CA SER A 125 18.35 -14.85 5.58
C SER A 125 19.56 -15.41 4.83
N GLY A 126 20.71 -15.46 5.49
CA GLY A 126 21.97 -15.93 4.94
C GLY A 126 23.15 -15.35 5.71
N ASP A 127 24.36 -15.75 5.34
CA ASP A 127 25.59 -15.23 5.96
C ASP A 127 25.91 -13.82 5.45
N ASP A 128 26.27 -12.90 6.34
CA ASP A 128 26.67 -11.53 6.02
C ASP A 128 28.21 -11.39 5.84
N SER A 129 28.96 -12.48 6.02
CA SER A 129 30.41 -12.52 5.86
C SER A 129 30.84 -13.87 5.29
N ILE A 130 31.52 -13.85 4.14
CA ILE A 130 31.91 -15.03 3.38
C ILE A 130 33.43 -15.07 3.23
N CYS A 131 34.04 -16.20 3.56
CA CYS A 131 35.48 -16.41 3.40
C CYS A 131 35.82 -16.98 2.02
N GLU A 132 36.99 -16.63 1.48
CA GLU A 132 37.50 -17.12 0.19
C GLU A 132 37.53 -18.65 0.08
N ASP A 133 37.87 -19.34 1.17
CA ASP A 133 37.96 -20.80 1.23
C ASP A 133 36.61 -21.53 1.37
N SER A 134 35.53 -20.79 1.62
CA SER A 134 34.16 -21.29 1.61
C SER A 134 33.23 -20.30 0.89
N PRO A 135 33.41 -20.12 -0.43
CA PRO A 135 32.83 -19.00 -1.16
C PRO A 135 31.38 -19.25 -1.59
N VAL A 136 30.77 -20.40 -1.27
CA VAL A 136 29.39 -20.71 -1.68
C VAL A 136 28.47 -20.54 -0.47
N THR A 137 27.42 -19.75 -0.63
CA THR A 137 26.41 -19.52 0.41
C THR A 137 25.02 -19.48 -0.19
N THR A 138 24.01 -19.81 0.63
CA THR A 138 22.60 -19.74 0.24
C THR A 138 21.96 -18.55 0.92
N TYR A 139 21.30 -17.71 0.13
CA TYR A 139 20.39 -16.69 0.64
C TYR A 139 18.95 -17.14 0.42
N SER A 140 18.11 -16.97 1.42
CA SER A 140 16.69 -17.30 1.35
C SER A 140 15.82 -16.14 1.81
N TYR A 141 14.59 -16.12 1.36
CA TYR A 141 13.55 -15.29 1.94
C TYR A 141 13.29 -15.72 3.39
N ALA A 142 13.08 -14.76 4.29
CA ALA A 142 13.02 -15.02 5.73
C ALA A 142 11.61 -15.39 6.25
N GLU A 143 10.56 -15.20 5.44
CA GLU A 143 9.17 -15.41 5.83
C GLU A 143 8.50 -16.53 5.00
N ASP A 144 7.17 -16.71 5.13
CA ASP A 144 6.41 -17.69 4.33
C ASP A 144 6.37 -17.30 2.83
N PRO A 145 6.92 -18.13 1.92
CA PRO A 145 6.98 -17.81 0.49
C PRO A 145 5.66 -18.01 -0.26
N SER A 146 4.61 -18.51 0.40
CA SER A 146 3.36 -18.90 -0.25
C SER A 146 2.69 -17.75 -1.01
N GLY A 147 2.45 -17.95 -2.31
CA GLY A 147 1.79 -16.96 -3.17
C GLY A 147 2.67 -15.75 -3.53
N LEU A 148 3.98 -15.83 -3.31
CA LEU A 148 4.94 -14.79 -3.63
C LEU A 148 5.81 -15.19 -4.82
N THR A 149 6.37 -14.19 -5.48
CA THR A 149 7.43 -14.35 -6.48
C THR A 149 8.63 -13.49 -6.10
N PHE A 150 9.81 -13.90 -6.55
CA PHE A 150 11.08 -13.39 -6.04
C PHE A 150 12.04 -13.10 -7.18
N ALA A 151 12.74 -11.97 -7.07
CA ALA A 151 13.88 -11.64 -7.92
C ALA A 151 15.05 -11.20 -7.04
N TRP A 152 16.18 -11.86 -7.22
CA TRP A 152 17.40 -11.60 -6.46
C TRP A 152 18.42 -10.85 -7.32
N LYS A 153 19.18 -9.96 -6.69
CA LYS A 153 20.30 -9.26 -7.32
C LYS A 153 21.52 -9.28 -6.43
N ILE A 154 22.70 -9.38 -7.03
CA ILE A 154 23.99 -9.18 -6.37
C ILE A 154 24.63 -7.95 -7.01
N ASP A 155 24.90 -6.92 -6.21
CA ASP A 155 25.44 -5.63 -6.65
C ASP A 155 24.63 -5.00 -7.80
N GLY A 156 23.31 -5.17 -7.74
CA GLY A 156 22.36 -4.68 -8.75
C GLY A 156 22.23 -5.53 -10.03
N ALA A 157 23.03 -6.58 -10.19
CA ALA A 157 22.90 -7.53 -11.30
C ALA A 157 21.98 -8.70 -10.93
N ASP A 158 21.12 -9.13 -11.86
CA ASP A 158 20.19 -10.25 -11.64
C ASP A 158 20.96 -11.53 -11.31
N ALA A 159 20.55 -12.19 -10.22
CA ALA A 159 21.24 -13.34 -9.65
C ALA A 159 20.35 -14.60 -9.58
N GLY A 160 19.03 -14.46 -9.62
CA GLY A 160 18.13 -15.60 -9.66
C GLY A 160 16.69 -15.27 -9.29
N THR A 161 15.89 -16.32 -9.27
CA THR A 161 14.46 -16.30 -8.90
C THR A 161 14.16 -17.47 -7.97
N GLY A 162 13.06 -17.39 -7.23
CA GLY A 162 12.69 -18.39 -6.23
C GLY A 162 12.89 -17.86 -4.81
N ASP A 163 12.33 -18.58 -3.83
CA ASP A 163 12.42 -18.22 -2.41
C ASP A 163 13.84 -18.35 -1.83
N SER A 164 14.78 -18.93 -2.59
CA SER A 164 16.20 -18.96 -2.26
C SER A 164 17.08 -18.95 -3.52
N ILE A 165 18.32 -18.51 -3.35
CA ILE A 165 19.39 -18.60 -4.33
C ILE A 165 20.68 -19.08 -3.68
N GLU A 166 21.50 -19.80 -4.45
CA GLU A 166 22.88 -20.08 -4.10
C GLU A 166 23.78 -19.10 -4.84
N VAL A 167 24.72 -18.49 -4.11
CA VAL A 167 25.69 -17.55 -4.65
C VAL A 167 27.09 -18.11 -4.44
N ASP A 168 27.80 -18.31 -5.55
CA ASP A 168 29.24 -18.56 -5.54
C ASP A 168 29.98 -17.22 -5.65
N TRP A 169 30.70 -16.88 -4.59
CA TRP A 169 31.52 -15.67 -4.48
C TRP A 169 32.88 -15.80 -5.17
N THR A 170 33.22 -16.99 -5.69
CA THR A 170 34.48 -17.23 -6.41
C THR A 170 34.66 -16.23 -7.56
N GLY A 171 35.77 -15.50 -7.54
CA GLY A 171 36.13 -14.54 -8.59
C GLY A 171 35.44 -13.18 -8.49
N LYS A 172 34.58 -12.96 -7.48
CA LYS A 172 34.15 -11.60 -7.11
C LYS A 172 35.29 -10.88 -6.40
N SER A 173 35.27 -9.55 -6.43
CA SER A 173 36.25 -8.72 -5.73
C SER A 173 36.07 -8.84 -4.22
N PHE A 174 37.14 -9.02 -3.45
CA PHE A 174 37.04 -8.91 -2.00
C PHE A 174 36.57 -7.52 -1.56
N GLY A 175 35.74 -7.47 -0.52
CA GLY A 175 35.12 -6.26 -0.01
C GLY A 175 33.62 -6.36 0.16
N PRO A 176 32.95 -5.22 0.35
CA PRO A 176 31.51 -5.15 0.54
C PRO A 176 30.75 -5.42 -0.77
N HIS A 177 29.65 -6.12 -0.62
CA HIS A 177 28.68 -6.44 -1.66
C HIS A 177 27.28 -6.26 -1.12
N THR A 178 26.29 -6.16 -2.00
CA THR A 178 24.89 -6.04 -1.62
C THR A 178 24.06 -7.15 -2.26
N VAL A 179 23.35 -7.91 -1.43
CA VAL A 179 22.28 -8.82 -1.85
C VAL A 179 20.97 -8.06 -1.77
N THR A 180 20.27 -7.92 -2.90
CA THR A 180 18.95 -7.29 -2.96
C THR A 180 17.90 -8.34 -3.32
N LEU A 181 16.79 -8.33 -2.59
CA LEU A 181 15.62 -9.15 -2.84
C LEU A 181 14.43 -8.25 -3.17
N VAL A 182 13.77 -8.53 -4.29
CA VAL A 182 12.46 -7.98 -4.64
C VAL A 182 11.42 -9.09 -4.49
N VAL A 183 10.45 -8.87 -3.62
CA VAL A 183 9.33 -9.77 -3.36
C VAL A 183 8.08 -9.18 -3.96
N THR A 184 7.38 -9.94 -4.79
CA THR A 184 6.14 -9.49 -5.46
C THR A 184 4.98 -10.39 -5.05
N LYS A 185 3.86 -9.78 -4.68
CA LYS A 185 2.59 -10.45 -4.40
C LYS A 185 1.52 -9.95 -5.37
N THR A 186 0.72 -10.88 -5.88
CA THR A 186 -0.42 -10.56 -6.76
C THR A 186 -1.72 -10.75 -5.98
N TYR A 187 -2.55 -9.70 -5.98
CA TYR A 187 -3.89 -9.70 -5.42
C TYR A 187 -4.90 -9.71 -6.58
N GLY A 188 -5.67 -10.78 -6.72
CA GLY A 188 -6.59 -10.94 -7.84
C GLY A 188 -5.86 -11.06 -9.18
N ALA A 189 -6.46 -10.56 -10.27
CA ALA A 189 -5.88 -10.68 -11.61
C ALA A 189 -4.87 -9.58 -11.96
N ASP A 190 -5.04 -8.37 -11.42
CA ASP A 190 -4.40 -7.17 -11.98
C ASP A 190 -3.61 -6.33 -10.96
N VAL A 191 -3.76 -6.58 -9.65
CA VAL A 191 -3.05 -5.80 -8.63
C VAL A 191 -1.81 -6.54 -8.17
N THR A 192 -0.67 -5.87 -8.27
CA THR A 192 0.60 -6.38 -7.78
C THR A 192 1.23 -5.39 -6.83
N THR A 193 1.77 -5.87 -5.72
CA THR A 193 2.54 -5.07 -4.79
C THR A 193 3.94 -5.65 -4.67
N THR A 194 4.92 -4.78 -4.48
CA THR A 194 6.32 -5.18 -4.41
C THR A 194 6.98 -4.60 -3.16
N SER A 195 7.80 -5.41 -2.52
CA SER A 195 8.68 -4.96 -1.44
C SER A 195 10.12 -5.25 -1.82
N THR A 196 11.03 -4.32 -1.50
CA THR A 196 12.46 -4.49 -1.75
C THR A 196 13.22 -4.40 -0.43
N CYS A 197 14.09 -5.36 -0.18
CA CYS A 197 15.00 -5.37 0.96
C CYS A 197 16.42 -5.69 0.50
N SER A 198 17.41 -5.34 1.32
CA SER A 198 18.82 -5.56 1.01
C SER A 198 19.60 -5.98 2.25
N MET A 199 20.64 -6.76 2.03
CA MET A 199 21.59 -7.24 3.02
C MET A 199 23.00 -6.91 2.52
N ASP A 200 23.80 -6.29 3.39
CA ASP A 200 25.22 -6.07 3.12
C ASP A 200 25.99 -7.34 3.45
N VAL A 201 26.89 -7.73 2.54
CA VAL A 201 27.71 -8.94 2.65
C VAL A 201 29.18 -8.58 2.46
N LEU A 202 30.05 -9.12 3.30
CA LEU A 202 31.50 -8.96 3.17
C LEU A 202 32.15 -10.23 2.61
N TYR A 203 32.75 -10.15 1.42
CA TYR A 203 33.59 -11.24 0.90
C TYR A 203 35.06 -10.97 1.26
N ILE A 204 35.69 -11.87 2.01
CA ILE A 204 37.02 -11.66 2.60
C ILE A 204 38.02 -12.77 2.25
N GLN A 205 39.27 -12.38 2.01
CA GLN A 205 40.38 -13.32 1.84
C GLN A 205 40.60 -14.14 3.10
N SER A 206 40.79 -15.44 2.93
CA SER A 206 41.13 -16.31 4.05
C SER A 206 42.60 -16.10 4.46
N PRO A 207 42.92 -16.10 5.76
CA PRO A 207 44.29 -15.84 6.20
C PRO A 207 45.23 -16.99 5.84
N ASP A 208 46.43 -16.65 5.37
CA ASP A 208 47.49 -17.64 5.14
C ASP A 208 48.02 -18.21 6.46
N ALA A 209 47.94 -19.53 6.61
CA ALA A 209 48.51 -20.26 7.75
C ALA A 209 49.82 -20.96 7.35
N SER A 210 50.95 -20.54 7.93
CA SER A 210 52.25 -21.21 7.76
C SER A 210 53.07 -21.22 9.04
N PHE A 211 53.95 -22.22 9.21
CA PHE A 211 54.91 -22.29 10.32
C PHE A 211 56.25 -22.85 9.87
N THR A 212 57.33 -22.45 10.54
CA THR A 212 58.68 -22.98 10.31
C THR A 212 59.23 -23.60 11.58
N ARG A 213 59.80 -24.82 11.48
CA ARG A 213 60.50 -25.46 12.60
C ARG A 213 61.80 -24.72 12.89
N VAL A 214 61.93 -24.17 14.08
CA VAL A 214 63.19 -23.62 14.58
C VAL A 214 63.98 -24.75 15.25
N THR A 215 65.24 -24.94 14.85
CA THR A 215 66.18 -25.90 15.44
C THR A 215 67.17 -25.21 16.35
#